data_AF-A0A7X7YJ68-F1
#
_entry.id   AF-A0A7X7YJ68-F1
#
_cell.length_a   1.000
_cell.length_b   1.000
_cell.length_c   1.000
_cell.angle_alpha   90.00
_cell.angle_beta   90.00
_cell.angle_gamma   90.00
#
_symmetry.space_group_name_H-M   'P 1'
#
loop_
_entity.id
_entity.type
_entity.pdbx_description
1 polymer ?
#
loop_
_entity_poly.entity_id
_entity_poly.type
_entity_poly.pdbx_seq_one_letter_code
_entity_poly.pdbx_strand_id
1 'polypeptide(L)'
;MTQNSQSVVVQGAFDDIRFADIRFLQEASRFGPLTVLLASDALCRRLTGQPPKFPQAERSYTIQSIRCVEKVHLIDEPIEGGLPSIVEFSPSVWAVREGDYSSDRQSYCSGRGIDYRVIRESELAGFPEWKFPPLDSSSRRKKVMVTGCFDWFHSGHVRFFEECSELGDLIVVVGHDQNLRELKGPEHPLFGQDQRRYMVGAVRFVHLAVISTGHGWMDAEPEVIRLRPDIYAVNEDGDKPVKREFCNQYGIEYVVLKRLPKPGLERRSSTNLRGF
;
A
#
# COMPACT_ATOMS: atom_id res chain seq x y z
N MET A 1 -22.87 27.67 -5.00
CA MET A 1 -23.34 26.27 -5.00
C MET A 1 -22.11 25.39 -4.92
N THR A 2 -21.78 24.89 -3.74
CA THR A 2 -20.72 23.90 -3.55
C THR A 2 -21.12 22.65 -4.33
N GLN A 3 -20.29 22.22 -5.29
CA GLN A 3 -20.40 20.86 -5.82
C GLN A 3 -20.43 19.93 -4.61
N ASN A 4 -21.50 19.16 -4.47
CA ASN A 4 -21.58 18.13 -3.46
C ASN A 4 -20.49 17.12 -3.83
N SER A 5 -19.33 17.18 -3.17
CA SER A 5 -18.20 16.32 -3.49
C SER A 5 -18.67 14.88 -3.38
N GLN A 6 -18.73 14.19 -4.52
CA GLN A 6 -19.13 12.79 -4.58
C GLN A 6 -18.17 11.99 -3.70
N SER A 7 -18.66 11.38 -2.62
CA SER A 7 -17.89 10.52 -1.74
C SER A 7 -18.20 9.05 -2.02
N VAL A 8 -17.19 8.21 -1.86
CA VAL A 8 -17.24 6.78 -2.15
C VAL A 8 -17.04 6.00 -0.87
N VAL A 9 -17.79 4.92 -0.71
CA VAL A 9 -17.59 3.97 0.38
C VAL A 9 -17.34 2.58 -0.15
N VAL A 10 -16.40 1.89 0.51
CA VAL A 10 -16.19 0.45 0.40
C VAL A 10 -16.19 -0.16 1.78
N GLN A 11 -16.47 -1.45 1.87
CA GLN A 11 -16.46 -2.20 3.12
C GLN A 11 -15.59 -3.44 2.97
N GLY A 12 -14.88 -3.83 4.03
CA GLY A 12 -14.20 -5.11 4.07
C GLY A 12 -13.44 -5.34 5.37
N ALA A 13 -13.00 -6.59 5.57
CA ALA A 13 -12.07 -6.93 6.64
C ALA A 13 -10.63 -6.50 6.31
N PHE A 14 -10.25 -6.58 5.02
CA PHE A 14 -8.89 -6.32 4.53
C PHE A 14 -7.81 -7.00 5.39
N ASP A 15 -8.07 -8.26 5.75
CA ASP A 15 -7.25 -8.97 6.71
C ASP A 15 -5.84 -9.21 6.19
N ASP A 16 -5.70 -9.87 5.04
CA ASP A 16 -4.43 -10.10 4.37
C ASP A 16 -4.36 -9.30 3.06
N ILE A 17 -4.21 -7.98 3.14
CA ILE A 17 -4.31 -7.07 1.99
C ILE A 17 -3.38 -7.46 0.83
N ARG A 18 -3.95 -7.74 -0.34
CA ARG A 18 -3.22 -8.12 -1.56
C ARG A 18 -3.38 -7.10 -2.69
N PHE A 19 -2.70 -7.34 -3.81
CA PHE A 19 -2.79 -6.49 -5.00
C PHE A 19 -4.24 -6.34 -5.51
N ALA A 20 -5.07 -7.37 -5.39
CA ALA A 20 -6.48 -7.30 -5.75
C ALA A 20 -7.28 -6.33 -4.86
N ASP A 21 -6.90 -6.18 -3.58
CA ASP A 21 -7.48 -5.18 -2.67
C ASP A 21 -7.05 -3.78 -3.04
N ILE A 22 -5.76 -3.59 -3.32
CA ILE A 22 -5.26 -2.29 -3.76
C ILE A 22 -5.89 -1.87 -5.11
N ARG A 23 -6.05 -2.80 -6.06
CA ARG A 23 -6.76 -2.54 -7.33
C ARG A 23 -8.21 -2.15 -7.10
N PHE A 24 -8.92 -2.86 -6.21
CA PHE A 24 -10.30 -2.53 -5.86
C PHE A 24 -10.42 -1.14 -5.24
N LEU A 25 -9.56 -0.81 -4.26
CA LEU A 25 -9.51 0.52 -3.65
C LEU A 25 -9.16 1.60 -4.70
N GLN A 26 -8.25 1.32 -5.63
CA GLN A 26 -7.90 2.25 -6.70
C GLN A 26 -9.09 2.51 -7.62
N GLU A 27 -9.76 1.47 -8.12
CA GLU A 27 -10.93 1.65 -9.01
C GLU A 27 -12.10 2.33 -8.29
N ALA A 28 -12.36 1.99 -7.02
CA ALA A 28 -13.36 2.67 -6.21
C ALA A 28 -13.07 4.17 -6.05
N SER A 29 -11.80 4.55 -5.84
CA SER A 29 -11.41 5.95 -5.66
C SER A 29 -11.61 6.83 -6.91
N ARG A 30 -11.87 6.24 -8.08
CA ARG A 30 -12.15 7.00 -9.32
C ARG A 30 -13.49 7.73 -9.28
N PHE A 31 -14.38 7.33 -8.38
CA PHE A 31 -15.71 7.93 -8.22
C PHE A 31 -15.76 9.02 -7.14
N GLY A 32 -14.63 9.34 -6.50
CA GLY A 32 -14.54 10.37 -5.47
C GLY A 32 -13.65 9.98 -4.28
N PRO A 33 -13.53 10.85 -3.26
CA PRO A 33 -12.78 10.56 -2.04
C PRO A 33 -13.30 9.28 -1.38
N LEU A 34 -12.39 8.36 -1.11
CA LEU A 34 -12.69 6.99 -0.70
C LEU A 34 -12.62 6.83 0.81
N THR A 35 -13.74 6.42 1.39
CA THR A 35 -13.84 5.97 2.77
C THR A 35 -13.90 4.45 2.81
N VAL A 36 -13.06 3.83 3.64
CA VAL A 36 -13.09 2.39 3.92
C VAL A 36 -13.78 2.13 5.25
N LEU A 37 -14.87 1.37 5.22
CA LEU A 37 -15.52 0.81 6.41
C LEU A 37 -14.84 -0.52 6.75
N LEU A 38 -13.90 -0.46 7.70
CA LEU A 38 -13.05 -1.57 8.09
C LEU A 38 -13.71 -2.38 9.22
N ALA A 39 -13.92 -3.67 9.02
CA ALA A 39 -14.47 -4.54 10.06
C ALA A 39 -13.51 -4.64 11.26
N SER A 40 -14.03 -4.47 12.48
CA SER A 40 -13.25 -4.68 13.71
C SER A 40 -12.86 -6.13 13.92
N ASP A 41 -11.95 -6.40 14.86
CA ASP A 41 -11.56 -7.78 15.19
C ASP A 41 -12.75 -8.60 15.70
N ALA A 42 -13.65 -7.95 16.46
CA ALA A 42 -14.89 -8.57 16.95
C ALA A 42 -15.84 -8.92 15.80
N LEU A 43 -16.02 -8.01 14.83
CA LEU A 43 -16.85 -8.28 13.66
C LEU A 43 -16.26 -9.40 12.80
N CYS A 44 -14.95 -9.38 12.53
CA CYS A 44 -14.28 -10.44 11.78
C CYS A 44 -14.50 -11.82 12.43
N ARG A 45 -14.37 -11.89 13.77
CA ARG A 45 -14.63 -13.13 14.53
C ARG A 45 -16.08 -13.58 14.44
N ARG A 46 -17.04 -12.65 14.54
CA ARG A 46 -18.47 -12.96 14.42
C ARG A 46 -18.82 -13.51 13.04
N LEU A 47 -18.23 -12.96 11.98
CA LEU A 47 -18.53 -13.34 10.59
C LEU A 47 -17.84 -14.64 10.15
N THR A 48 -16.60 -14.87 10.58
CA THR A 48 -15.77 -15.99 10.08
C THR A 48 -15.60 -17.13 11.08
N GLY A 49 -15.99 -16.91 12.35
CA GLY A 49 -15.71 -17.83 13.46
C GLY A 49 -14.26 -17.83 13.95
N GLN A 50 -13.36 -17.06 13.31
CA GLN A 50 -11.94 -16.99 13.66
C GLN A 50 -11.48 -15.52 13.82
N PRO A 51 -10.49 -15.24 14.68
CA PRO A 51 -9.88 -13.91 14.70
C PRO A 51 -9.21 -13.61 13.35
N PRO A 52 -9.12 -12.33 12.96
CA PRO A 52 -8.35 -11.95 11.78
C PRO A 52 -6.86 -12.28 12.00
N LYS A 53 -6.18 -12.60 10.90
CA LYS A 53 -4.73 -12.85 10.85
C LYS A 53 -3.94 -11.61 11.31
N PHE A 54 -4.43 -10.42 10.98
CA PHE A 54 -3.83 -9.16 11.36
C PHE A 54 -4.77 -8.38 12.30
N PRO A 55 -4.28 -7.89 13.45
CA PRO A 55 -5.10 -7.10 14.38
C PRO A 55 -5.66 -5.83 13.73
N GLN A 56 -6.81 -5.34 14.21
CA GLN A 56 -7.50 -4.19 13.63
C GLN A 56 -6.63 -2.93 13.54
N ALA A 57 -5.75 -2.71 14.52
CA ALA A 57 -4.84 -1.58 14.52
C ALA A 57 -3.85 -1.64 13.33
N GLU A 58 -3.38 -2.84 12.99
CA GLU A 58 -2.46 -3.07 11.89
C GLU A 58 -3.17 -2.94 10.53
N ARG A 59 -4.37 -3.51 10.40
CA ARG A 59 -5.20 -3.38 9.20
C ARG A 59 -5.58 -1.92 8.94
N SER A 60 -6.00 -1.20 9.99
CA SER A 60 -6.32 0.23 9.92
C SER A 60 -5.13 1.07 9.49
N TYR A 61 -3.96 0.88 10.12
CA TYR A 61 -2.73 1.59 9.73
C TYR A 61 -2.34 1.34 8.27
N THR A 62 -2.41 0.07 7.84
CA THR A 62 -2.04 -0.32 6.48
C THR A 62 -2.98 0.31 5.45
N ILE A 63 -4.30 0.18 5.64
CA ILE A 63 -5.31 0.76 4.74
C ILE A 63 -5.23 2.29 4.73
N GLN A 64 -5.11 2.93 5.89
CA GLN A 64 -4.99 4.39 6.00
C GLN A 64 -3.71 4.90 5.33
N SER A 65 -2.70 4.06 5.12
CA SER A 65 -1.46 4.42 4.42
C SER A 65 -1.56 4.29 2.90
N ILE A 66 -2.63 3.70 2.36
CA ILE A 66 -2.87 3.64 0.92
C ILE A 66 -3.29 5.01 0.41
N ARG A 67 -2.68 5.47 -0.69
CA ARG A 67 -2.81 6.85 -1.19
C ARG A 67 -4.22 7.19 -1.68
N CYS A 68 -4.95 6.21 -2.18
CA CYS A 68 -6.29 6.41 -2.71
C CYS A 68 -7.37 6.34 -1.63
N VAL A 69 -7.02 5.98 -0.38
CA VAL A 69 -7.93 5.95 0.77
C VAL A 69 -7.87 7.31 1.47
N GLU A 70 -8.98 8.00 1.57
CA GLU A 70 -9.06 9.24 2.33
C GLU A 70 -9.17 8.95 3.84
N LYS A 71 -10.14 8.11 4.20
CA LYS A 71 -10.51 7.82 5.58
C LYS A 71 -10.76 6.34 5.80
N VAL A 72 -10.49 5.89 7.03
CA VAL A 72 -10.87 4.57 7.53
C VAL A 72 -11.80 4.76 8.72
N HIS A 73 -12.97 4.12 8.67
CA HIS A 73 -13.90 4.03 9.81
C HIS A 73 -14.04 2.58 10.23
N LEU A 74 -13.85 2.31 11.52
CA LEU A 74 -14.09 0.99 12.06
C LEU A 74 -15.59 0.74 12.21
N ILE A 75 -16.01 -0.48 11.87
CA ILE A 75 -17.39 -0.95 12.08
C ILE A 75 -17.37 -2.23 12.91
N ASP A 76 -18.25 -2.29 13.90
CA ASP A 76 -18.40 -3.46 14.79
C ASP A 76 -19.57 -4.34 14.40
N GLU A 77 -20.53 -3.81 13.62
CA GLU A 77 -21.76 -4.47 13.19
C GLU A 77 -21.73 -4.79 11.69
N PRO A 78 -22.28 -5.93 11.25
CA PRO A 78 -22.46 -6.19 9.83
C PRO A 78 -23.40 -5.14 9.22
N ILE A 79 -23.13 -4.86 7.96
CA ILE A 79 -23.92 -3.94 7.13
C ILE A 79 -24.95 -4.80 6.39
N GLU A 80 -26.01 -5.17 7.10
CA GLU A 80 -27.13 -5.96 6.57
C GLU A 80 -28.07 -5.08 5.75
N GLY A 81 -28.16 -5.32 4.45
CA GLY A 81 -29.13 -4.66 3.58
C GLY A 81 -28.98 -3.15 3.41
N GLY A 82 -28.01 -2.49 4.06
CA GLY A 82 -27.85 -1.04 3.98
C GLY A 82 -26.69 -0.50 4.80
N LEU A 83 -26.23 0.73 4.53
CA LEU A 83 -25.11 1.35 5.25
C LEU A 83 -25.43 1.54 6.74
N PRO A 84 -24.42 1.42 7.62
CA PRO A 84 -24.57 1.66 9.04
C PRO A 84 -24.99 3.12 9.23
N SER A 85 -25.72 3.37 10.32
CA SER A 85 -26.07 4.71 10.78
C SER A 85 -24.83 5.44 11.31
N ILE A 86 -23.81 5.63 10.46
CA ILE A 86 -22.67 6.48 10.73
C ILE A 86 -23.20 7.90 10.65
N VAL A 87 -23.48 8.45 11.83
CA VAL A 87 -23.89 9.84 12.05
C VAL A 87 -22.94 10.74 11.25
N GLU A 88 -23.47 11.45 10.24
CA GLU A 88 -22.78 12.39 9.32
C GLU A 88 -22.24 11.87 7.97
N PHE A 89 -22.41 10.58 7.59
CA PHE A 89 -21.88 10.10 6.31
C PHE A 89 -22.97 9.63 5.34
N SER A 90 -23.22 10.41 4.28
CA SER A 90 -24.11 10.05 3.15
C SER A 90 -23.29 9.92 1.86
N PRO A 91 -22.79 8.72 1.53
CA PRO A 91 -21.98 8.55 0.33
C PRO A 91 -22.83 8.69 -0.93
N SER A 92 -22.22 9.20 -1.99
CA SER A 92 -22.84 9.20 -3.32
C SER A 92 -22.66 7.86 -4.04
N VAL A 93 -21.64 7.09 -3.66
CA VAL A 93 -21.31 5.80 -4.29
C VAL A 93 -20.99 4.77 -3.20
N TRP A 94 -21.58 3.59 -3.31
CA TRP A 94 -21.15 2.40 -2.58
C TRP A 94 -20.56 1.41 -3.57
N ALA A 95 -19.23 1.28 -3.54
CA ALA A 95 -18.50 0.35 -4.39
C ALA A 95 -18.35 -1.02 -3.71
N VAL A 96 -18.60 -2.08 -4.48
CA VAL A 96 -18.44 -3.49 -4.07
C VAL A 96 -17.72 -4.27 -5.15
N ARG A 97 -17.10 -5.39 -4.76
CA ARG A 97 -16.61 -6.38 -5.74
C ARG A 97 -17.79 -7.11 -6.36
N GLU A 98 -17.58 -7.67 -7.54
CA GLU A 98 -18.55 -8.53 -8.22
C GLU A 98 -19.05 -9.68 -7.34
N GLY A 99 -18.15 -10.34 -6.60
CA GLY A 99 -18.51 -11.40 -5.66
C GLY A 99 -19.29 -10.94 -4.42
N ASP A 100 -19.31 -9.64 -4.11
CA ASP A 100 -19.96 -9.05 -2.94
C ASP A 100 -21.30 -8.36 -3.27
N TYR A 101 -21.79 -8.54 -4.50
CA TYR A 101 -23.08 -8.00 -4.95
C TYR A 101 -24.24 -8.50 -4.10
N SER A 102 -25.17 -7.60 -3.78
CA SER A 102 -26.41 -7.90 -3.07
C SER A 102 -27.57 -7.08 -3.62
N SER A 103 -28.68 -7.74 -3.97
CA SER A 103 -29.92 -7.08 -4.39
C SER A 103 -30.52 -6.20 -3.29
N ASP A 104 -30.35 -6.59 -2.03
CA ASP A 104 -30.83 -5.82 -0.88
C ASP A 104 -30.07 -4.51 -0.75
N ARG A 105 -28.73 -4.56 -0.87
CA ARG A 105 -27.88 -3.36 -0.89
C ARG A 105 -28.20 -2.46 -2.08
N GLN A 106 -28.43 -3.04 -3.27
CA GLN A 106 -28.84 -2.29 -4.45
C GLN A 106 -30.18 -1.55 -4.22
N SER A 107 -31.17 -2.25 -3.65
CA SER A 107 -32.49 -1.68 -3.34
C SER A 107 -32.39 -0.55 -2.31
N TYR A 108 -31.58 -0.74 -1.26
CA TYR A 108 -31.29 0.29 -0.27
C TYR A 108 -30.65 1.55 -0.89
N CYS A 109 -29.68 1.36 -1.79
CA CYS A 109 -28.99 2.44 -2.48
C CYS A 109 -29.95 3.22 -3.40
N SER A 110 -30.77 2.51 -4.18
CA SER A 110 -31.76 3.11 -5.09
C SER A 110 -32.76 3.98 -4.32
N GLY A 111 -33.20 3.55 -3.14
CA GLY A 111 -34.11 4.32 -2.29
C GLY A 111 -33.51 5.59 -1.69
N ARG A 112 -32.19 5.79 -1.80
CA ARG A 112 -31.43 6.89 -1.17
C ARG A 112 -30.60 7.71 -2.16
N GLY A 113 -30.69 7.43 -3.46
CA GLY A 113 -29.89 8.11 -4.48
C GLY A 113 -28.40 7.80 -4.41
N ILE A 114 -28.02 6.64 -3.87
CA ILE A 114 -26.63 6.16 -3.82
C ILE A 114 -26.38 5.32 -5.08
N ASP A 115 -25.30 5.57 -5.82
CA ASP A 115 -24.86 4.69 -6.91
C ASP A 115 -24.26 3.40 -6.32
N TYR A 116 -24.93 2.27 -6.54
CA TYR A 116 -24.42 0.96 -6.14
C TYR A 116 -23.50 0.40 -7.22
N ARG A 117 -22.20 0.64 -7.05
CA ARG A 117 -21.18 0.37 -8.06
C ARG A 117 -20.56 -1.01 -7.86
N VAL A 118 -20.82 -1.91 -8.81
CA VAL A 118 -20.11 -3.20 -8.88
C VAL A 118 -18.84 -3.02 -9.71
N ILE A 119 -17.67 -3.26 -9.10
CA ILE A 119 -16.38 -3.29 -9.79
C ILE A 119 -16.10 -4.72 -10.22
N ARG A 120 -15.98 -4.93 -11.54
CA ARG A 120 -15.83 -6.25 -12.17
C ARG A 120 -14.39 -6.73 -12.09
N GLU A 121 -14.18 -8.04 -12.10
CA GLU A 121 -12.83 -8.62 -12.10
C GLU A 121 -11.99 -8.17 -13.30
N SER A 122 -12.61 -7.96 -14.46
CA SER A 122 -11.95 -7.40 -15.64
C SER A 122 -11.39 -5.98 -15.44
N GLU A 123 -12.01 -5.17 -14.56
CA GLU A 123 -11.53 -3.83 -14.22
C GLU A 123 -10.34 -3.90 -13.25
N LEU A 124 -10.21 -4.98 -12.48
CA LEU A 124 -9.11 -5.20 -11.54
C LEU A 124 -7.84 -5.73 -12.21
N ALA A 125 -7.92 -6.10 -13.49
CA ALA A 125 -6.80 -6.67 -14.24
C ALA A 125 -5.62 -5.69 -14.38
N GLY A 126 -4.42 -6.25 -14.33
CA GLY A 126 -3.17 -5.51 -14.52
C GLY A 126 -2.78 -4.62 -13.35
N PHE A 127 -1.65 -3.94 -13.54
CA PHE A 127 -0.97 -3.13 -12.52
C PHE A 127 -0.61 -1.76 -13.11
N PRO A 128 -1.59 -0.85 -13.26
CA PRO A 128 -1.33 0.45 -13.88
C PRO A 128 -0.34 1.27 -13.05
N GLU A 129 0.42 2.13 -13.71
CA GLU A 129 1.35 3.01 -13.01
C GLU A 129 0.60 4.02 -12.14
N TRP A 130 1.07 4.18 -10.90
CA TRP A 130 0.59 5.24 -10.04
C TRP A 130 1.07 6.58 -10.58
N LYS A 131 0.16 7.55 -10.60
CA LYS A 131 0.54 8.94 -10.85
C LYS A 131 1.19 9.48 -9.58
N PHE A 132 2.39 10.02 -9.75
CA PHE A 132 3.14 10.68 -8.69
C PHE A 132 3.23 12.17 -8.98
N PRO A 133 3.32 13.02 -7.94
CA PRO A 133 3.78 14.39 -8.12
C PRO A 133 5.15 14.38 -8.81
N PRO A 134 5.45 15.36 -9.67
CA PRO A 134 6.80 15.50 -10.22
C PRO A 134 7.82 15.59 -9.10
N LEU A 135 8.96 14.90 -9.25
CA LEU A 135 10.14 15.17 -8.44
C LEU A 135 10.68 16.52 -8.86
N ASP A 136 10.20 17.58 -8.21
CA ASP A 136 10.53 18.95 -8.56
C ASP A 136 11.99 19.22 -8.20
N SER A 137 12.85 19.40 -9.21
CA SER A 137 14.25 19.74 -9.02
C SER A 137 14.47 21.12 -8.37
N SER A 138 13.44 21.96 -8.32
CA SER A 138 13.46 23.24 -7.60
C SER A 138 13.00 23.13 -6.14
N SER A 139 12.42 21.99 -5.75
CA SER A 139 12.12 21.67 -4.36
C SER A 139 13.40 21.61 -3.54
N ARG A 140 13.39 22.24 -2.36
CA ARG A 140 14.47 22.09 -1.37
C ARG A 140 14.41 20.76 -0.62
N ARG A 141 13.43 19.88 -0.91
CA ARG A 141 13.35 18.57 -0.25
C ARG A 141 14.42 17.64 -0.83
N LYS A 142 15.10 16.93 0.07
CA LYS A 142 16.06 15.89 -0.31
C LYS A 142 15.34 14.74 -1.01
N LYS A 143 15.97 14.14 -2.02
CA LYS A 143 15.55 12.87 -2.61
C LYS A 143 16.11 11.73 -1.78
N VAL A 144 15.23 10.87 -1.30
CA VAL A 144 15.58 9.71 -0.46
C VAL A 144 15.36 8.46 -1.28
N MET A 145 16.39 7.67 -1.50
CA MET A 145 16.28 6.39 -2.21
C MET A 145 16.33 5.23 -1.22
N VAL A 146 15.43 4.27 -1.40
CA VAL A 146 15.48 2.96 -0.75
C VAL A 146 15.39 1.87 -1.79
N THR A 147 16.00 0.73 -1.50
CA THR A 147 16.08 -0.40 -2.43
C THR A 147 15.70 -1.71 -1.76
N GLY A 148 15.01 -2.59 -2.47
CA GLY A 148 14.62 -3.86 -1.87
C GLY A 148 13.68 -4.70 -2.72
N CYS A 149 13.43 -5.91 -2.20
CA CYS A 149 12.49 -6.85 -2.80
C CYS A 149 11.03 -6.43 -2.55
N PHE A 150 10.71 -6.01 -1.32
CA PHE A 150 9.35 -5.63 -0.89
C PHE A 150 8.27 -6.69 -1.18
N ASP A 151 8.69 -7.96 -1.18
CA ASP A 151 7.83 -9.11 -1.36
C ASP A 151 7.07 -9.45 -0.07
N TRP A 152 5.87 -10.03 -0.19
CA TRP A 152 4.89 -10.13 0.91
C TRP A 152 4.67 -8.80 1.61
N PHE A 153 3.99 -7.89 0.91
CA PHE A 153 3.68 -6.57 1.45
C PHE A 153 2.99 -6.65 2.82
N HIS A 154 3.45 -5.83 3.77
CA HIS A 154 2.98 -5.84 5.16
C HIS A 154 3.24 -4.48 5.84
N SER A 155 2.65 -4.26 7.01
CA SER A 155 2.76 -3.02 7.81
C SER A 155 4.20 -2.57 8.08
N GLY A 156 5.15 -3.51 8.23
CA GLY A 156 6.58 -3.18 8.35
C GLY A 156 7.18 -2.46 7.14
N HIS A 157 6.73 -2.74 5.90
CA HIS A 157 7.16 -1.98 4.72
C HIS A 157 6.57 -0.57 4.75
N VAL A 158 5.28 -0.46 5.11
CA VAL A 158 4.60 0.83 5.27
C VAL A 158 5.35 1.70 6.28
N ARG A 159 5.72 1.14 7.43
CA ARG A 159 6.48 1.85 8.47
C ARG A 159 7.84 2.31 7.99
N PHE A 160 8.57 1.44 7.29
CA PHE A 160 9.87 1.81 6.74
C PHE A 160 9.75 2.95 5.71
N PHE A 161 8.73 2.92 4.85
CA PHE A 161 8.48 4.01 3.90
C PHE A 161 8.03 5.30 4.59
N GLU A 162 7.21 5.20 5.64
CA GLU A 162 6.84 6.34 6.48
C GLU A 162 8.09 7.04 7.04
N GLU A 163 8.98 6.30 7.69
CA GLU A 163 10.23 6.83 8.26
C GLU A 163 11.15 7.43 7.20
N CYS A 164 11.31 6.77 6.05
CA CYS A 164 12.14 7.31 4.98
C CYS A 164 11.54 8.58 4.36
N SER A 165 10.22 8.71 4.32
CA SER A 165 9.55 9.91 3.82
C SER A 165 9.69 11.13 4.73
N GLU A 166 10.04 10.93 6.01
CA GLU A 166 10.37 12.03 6.94
C GLU A 166 11.71 12.69 6.57
N LEU A 167 12.59 11.98 5.84
CA LEU A 167 13.87 12.48 5.37
C LEU A 167 13.76 13.29 4.06
N GLY A 168 12.65 13.16 3.32
CA GLY A 168 12.45 13.84 2.03
C GLY A 168 11.51 13.12 1.06
N ASP A 169 11.65 13.40 -0.23
CA ASP A 169 10.89 12.79 -1.31
C ASP A 169 11.36 11.35 -1.55
N LEU A 170 10.57 10.38 -1.13
CA LEU A 170 10.92 8.96 -1.14
C LEU A 170 10.79 8.32 -2.53
N ILE A 171 11.91 7.84 -3.06
CA ILE A 171 12.04 7.00 -4.25
C ILE A 171 12.28 5.55 -3.78
N VAL A 172 11.40 4.63 -4.17
CA VAL A 172 11.56 3.21 -3.90
C VAL A 172 11.96 2.48 -5.18
N VAL A 173 13.13 1.86 -5.17
CA VAL A 173 13.60 0.99 -6.25
C VAL A 173 13.32 -0.46 -5.88
N VAL A 174 12.41 -1.08 -6.63
CA VAL A 174 11.98 -2.46 -6.46
C VAL A 174 12.89 -3.37 -7.27
N GLY A 175 13.55 -4.31 -6.61
CA GLY A 175 14.45 -5.26 -7.26
C GLY A 175 13.72 -6.04 -8.36
N HIS A 176 14.31 -6.14 -9.56
CA HIS A 176 13.74 -6.91 -10.66
C HIS A 176 13.82 -8.43 -10.40
N ASP A 177 12.92 -9.21 -11.02
CA ASP A 177 12.70 -10.61 -10.65
C ASP A 177 13.91 -11.51 -10.91
N GLN A 178 14.62 -11.30 -12.02
CA GLN A 178 15.77 -12.12 -12.40
C GLN A 178 16.92 -11.99 -11.38
N ASN A 179 17.38 -10.77 -11.07
CA ASN A 179 18.43 -10.56 -10.07
C ASN A 179 18.05 -11.11 -8.68
N LEU A 180 16.79 -10.98 -8.28
CA LEU A 180 16.34 -11.53 -7.01
C LEU A 180 16.41 -13.06 -6.97
N ARG A 181 16.09 -13.74 -8.08
CA ARG A 181 16.26 -15.20 -8.20
C ARG A 181 17.72 -15.61 -8.13
N GLU A 182 18.60 -14.86 -8.78
CA GLU A 182 20.05 -15.11 -8.76
C GLU A 182 20.63 -14.95 -7.34
N LEU A 183 20.18 -13.94 -6.58
CA LEU A 183 20.70 -13.66 -5.24
C LEU A 183 20.09 -14.52 -4.13
N LYS A 184 18.81 -14.89 -4.26
CA LYS A 184 18.03 -15.49 -3.16
C LYS A 184 17.48 -16.89 -3.49
N GLY A 185 17.66 -17.36 -4.71
CA GLY A 185 17.17 -18.65 -5.19
C GLY A 185 15.87 -18.56 -5.99
N PRO A 186 15.51 -19.63 -6.71
CA PRO A 186 14.44 -19.63 -7.72
C PRO A 186 13.04 -19.35 -7.16
N GLU A 187 12.81 -19.64 -5.87
CA GLU A 187 11.54 -19.41 -5.17
C GLU A 187 11.32 -17.95 -4.72
N HIS A 188 12.26 -17.05 -5.06
CA HIS A 188 12.21 -15.64 -4.70
C HIS A 188 12.29 -14.73 -5.94
N PRO A 189 11.42 -13.71 -6.08
CA PRO A 189 10.29 -13.36 -5.21
C PRO A 189 9.05 -14.24 -5.46
N LEU A 190 8.10 -14.25 -4.53
CA LEU A 190 6.79 -14.90 -4.73
C LEU A 190 5.91 -14.11 -5.68
N PHE A 191 5.89 -12.78 -5.53
CA PHE A 191 5.14 -11.88 -6.41
C PHE A 191 6.08 -11.22 -7.41
N GLY A 192 5.61 -11.08 -8.66
CA GLY A 192 6.40 -10.48 -9.74
C GLY A 192 6.70 -9.00 -9.48
N GLN A 193 7.71 -8.48 -10.17
CA GLN A 193 8.19 -7.10 -9.98
C GLN A 193 7.12 -6.03 -10.21
N ASP A 194 6.21 -6.22 -11.17
CA ASP A 194 5.13 -5.28 -11.43
C ASP A 194 4.09 -5.26 -10.31
N GLN A 195 3.75 -6.43 -9.75
CA GLN A 195 2.89 -6.55 -8.57
C GLN A 195 3.52 -5.84 -7.37
N ARG A 196 4.80 -6.11 -7.11
CA ARG A 196 5.53 -5.53 -5.97
C ARG A 196 5.66 -4.01 -6.14
N ARG A 197 6.01 -3.52 -7.33
CA ARG A 197 6.05 -2.09 -7.65
C ARG A 197 4.70 -1.43 -7.46
N TYR A 198 3.63 -2.07 -7.90
CA TYR A 198 2.26 -1.55 -7.76
C TYR A 198 1.85 -1.42 -6.29
N MET A 199 2.14 -2.44 -5.46
CA MET A 199 1.88 -2.40 -4.01
C MET A 199 2.69 -1.29 -3.32
N VAL A 200 3.98 -1.19 -3.64
CA VAL A 200 4.87 -0.14 -3.10
C VAL A 200 4.36 1.24 -3.50
N GLY A 201 4.04 1.44 -4.78
CA GLY A 201 3.53 2.71 -5.30
C GLY A 201 2.18 3.10 -4.73
N ALA A 202 1.38 2.16 -4.20
CA ALA A 202 0.11 2.47 -3.57
C ALA A 202 0.25 3.18 -2.23
N VAL A 203 1.42 3.09 -1.57
CA VAL A 203 1.66 3.72 -0.27
C VAL A 203 1.83 5.24 -0.45
N ARG A 204 1.13 6.03 0.37
CA ARG A 204 1.11 7.51 0.27
C ARG A 204 2.45 8.17 0.54
N PHE A 205 3.33 7.50 1.28
CA PHE A 205 4.66 7.99 1.62
C PHE A 205 5.64 7.91 0.44
N VAL A 206 5.34 7.09 -0.58
CA VAL A 206 6.20 6.86 -1.74
C VAL A 206 5.97 7.92 -2.81
N HIS A 207 7.01 8.66 -3.18
CA HIS A 207 6.97 9.71 -4.21
C HIS A 207 7.31 9.18 -5.60
N LEU A 208 8.01 8.05 -5.70
CA LEU A 208 8.25 7.35 -6.97
C LEU A 208 8.54 5.88 -6.69
N ALA A 209 7.95 4.98 -7.48
CA ALA A 209 8.26 3.55 -7.45
C ALA A 209 8.74 3.08 -8.82
N VAL A 210 9.96 2.57 -8.90
CA VAL A 210 10.59 2.08 -10.14
C VAL A 210 11.15 0.66 -9.95
N ILE A 211 11.39 -0.04 -11.05
CA ILE A 211 12.06 -1.35 -11.04
C ILE A 211 13.56 -1.14 -11.25
N SER A 212 14.41 -1.86 -10.53
CA SER A 212 15.86 -1.82 -10.75
C SER A 212 16.22 -2.37 -12.13
N THR A 213 17.29 -1.83 -12.73
CA THR A 213 17.77 -2.27 -14.05
C THR A 213 19.17 -2.89 -14.02
N GLY A 214 19.89 -2.78 -12.90
CA GLY A 214 21.20 -3.41 -12.70
C GLY A 214 21.12 -4.78 -12.02
N HIS A 215 22.27 -5.34 -11.67
CA HIS A 215 22.41 -6.70 -11.10
C HIS A 215 23.26 -6.70 -9.82
N GLY A 216 23.23 -7.82 -9.09
CA GLY A 216 23.97 -8.01 -7.85
C GLY A 216 23.37 -7.26 -6.66
N TRP A 217 24.15 -7.11 -5.59
CA TRP A 217 23.73 -6.44 -4.36
C TRP A 217 23.53 -4.92 -4.51
N MET A 218 24.02 -4.35 -5.62
CA MET A 218 23.83 -2.96 -6.00
C MET A 218 23.06 -2.83 -7.32
N ASP A 219 21.97 -3.59 -7.44
CA ASP A 219 21.13 -3.62 -8.64
C ASP A 219 20.48 -2.28 -8.99
N ALA A 220 20.32 -1.40 -8.01
CA ALA A 220 19.79 -0.06 -8.20
C ALA A 220 20.84 0.97 -8.67
N GLU A 221 22.10 0.58 -8.93
CA GLU A 221 23.15 1.51 -9.39
C GLU A 221 22.69 2.39 -10.58
N PRO A 222 22.07 1.86 -11.65
CA PRO A 222 21.60 2.70 -12.75
C PRO A 222 20.57 3.74 -12.33
N GLU A 223 19.67 3.37 -11.40
CA GLU A 223 18.67 4.27 -10.83
C GLU A 223 19.32 5.35 -9.95
N VAL A 224 20.35 4.99 -9.17
CA VAL A 224 21.10 5.96 -8.36
C VAL A 224 21.79 6.99 -9.26
N ILE A 225 22.47 6.55 -10.32
CA ILE A 225 23.13 7.43 -11.29
C ILE A 225 22.12 8.35 -11.98
N ARG A 226 21.00 7.79 -12.43
CA ARG A 226 19.96 8.53 -13.17
C ARG A 226 19.20 9.53 -12.29
N LEU A 227 18.80 9.12 -11.08
CA LEU A 227 17.91 9.88 -10.21
C LEU A 227 18.67 10.75 -9.21
N ARG A 228 19.98 10.50 -8.98
CA ARG A 228 20.89 11.27 -8.12
C ARG A 228 20.28 11.58 -6.75
N PRO A 229 19.97 10.58 -5.92
CA PRO A 229 19.40 10.81 -4.60
C PRO A 229 20.41 11.52 -3.68
N ASP A 230 19.90 12.30 -2.73
CA ASP A 230 20.72 12.95 -1.70
C ASP A 230 20.99 11.99 -0.54
N ILE A 231 20.00 11.13 -0.23
CA ILE A 231 20.05 10.13 0.84
C ILE A 231 19.80 8.74 0.24
N TYR A 232 20.60 7.76 0.64
CA TYR A 232 20.32 6.34 0.45
C TYR A 232 20.00 5.72 1.82
N ALA A 233 18.75 5.37 2.04
CA ALA A 233 18.29 4.80 3.30
C ALA A 233 18.11 3.29 3.20
N VAL A 234 18.55 2.58 4.25
CA VAL A 234 18.34 1.14 4.43
C VAL A 234 17.78 0.87 5.82
N ASN A 235 17.18 -0.29 6.03
CA ASN A 235 16.99 -0.82 7.37
C ASN A 235 18.21 -1.67 7.78
N GLU A 236 18.28 -2.07 9.05
CA GLU A 236 19.35 -2.91 9.60
C GLU A 236 19.61 -4.20 8.77
N ASP A 237 18.56 -4.83 8.25
CA ASP A 237 18.69 -6.05 7.43
C ASP A 237 19.29 -5.79 6.05
N GLY A 238 19.07 -4.58 5.52
CA GLY A 238 19.51 -4.11 4.22
C GLY A 238 20.89 -3.46 4.23
N ASP A 239 21.51 -3.29 5.40
CA ASP A 239 22.82 -2.68 5.56
C ASP A 239 23.93 -3.62 5.07
N LYS A 240 24.68 -3.18 4.06
CA LYS A 240 25.77 -3.95 3.44
C LYS A 240 26.96 -3.04 3.14
N PRO A 241 28.21 -3.50 3.37
CA PRO A 241 29.43 -2.72 3.07
C PRO A 241 29.46 -2.15 1.65
N VAL A 242 29.11 -2.97 0.65
CA VAL A 242 29.07 -2.56 -0.76
C VAL A 242 28.17 -1.34 -1.01
N LYS A 243 27.04 -1.22 -0.32
CA LYS A 243 26.14 -0.07 -0.46
C LYS A 243 26.72 1.18 0.19
N ARG A 244 27.40 1.04 1.33
CA ARG A 244 28.09 2.14 2.03
C ARG A 244 29.24 2.68 1.19
N GLU A 245 30.07 1.78 0.66
CA GLU A 245 31.21 2.11 -0.20
C GLU A 245 30.75 2.84 -1.45
N PHE A 246 29.69 2.33 -2.11
CA PHE A 246 29.08 2.99 -3.24
C PHE A 246 28.58 4.39 -2.87
N CYS A 247 27.80 4.54 -1.80
CA CYS A 247 27.27 5.86 -1.42
C CYS A 247 28.40 6.86 -1.12
N ASN A 248 29.48 6.43 -0.47
CA ASN A 248 30.66 7.25 -0.23
C ASN A 248 31.33 7.70 -1.55
N GLN A 249 31.46 6.82 -2.54
CA GLN A 249 32.03 7.15 -3.85
C GLN A 249 31.22 8.21 -4.60
N TYR A 250 29.89 8.20 -4.45
CA TYR A 250 28.98 9.12 -5.14
C TYR A 250 28.55 10.33 -4.28
N GLY A 251 29.11 10.49 -3.07
CA GLY A 251 28.78 11.60 -2.18
C GLY A 251 27.34 11.59 -1.67
N ILE A 252 26.74 10.39 -1.52
CA ILE A 252 25.36 10.20 -1.07
C ILE A 252 25.34 9.93 0.43
N GLU A 253 24.45 10.60 1.17
CA GLU A 253 24.28 10.38 2.60
C GLU A 253 23.68 8.98 2.84
N TYR A 254 24.40 8.09 3.53
CA TYR A 254 23.93 6.74 3.82
C TYR A 254 23.33 6.64 5.22
N VAL A 255 22.03 6.33 5.32
CA VAL A 255 21.29 6.28 6.57
C VAL A 255 20.83 4.85 6.86
N VAL A 256 21.07 4.37 8.08
CA VAL A 256 20.56 3.08 8.56
C VAL A 256 19.48 3.32 9.60
N LEU A 257 18.26 2.88 9.28
CA LEU A 257 17.10 2.96 10.16
C LEU A 257 16.90 1.65 10.92
N LYS A 258 16.47 1.76 12.18
CA LYS A 258 16.09 0.59 12.98
C LYS A 258 14.77 0.03 12.50
N ARG A 259 14.61 -1.30 12.52
CA ARG A 259 13.36 -1.94 12.10
C ARG A 259 12.35 -2.01 13.24
N LEU A 260 11.85 -0.85 13.66
CA LEU A 260 10.82 -0.74 14.69
C LEU A 260 9.41 -0.72 14.07
N PRO A 261 8.43 -1.45 14.63
CA PRO A 261 7.05 -1.30 14.19
C PRO A 261 6.51 0.09 14.56
N LYS A 262 5.42 0.50 13.92
CA LYS A 262 4.66 1.67 14.38
C LYS A 262 4.27 1.45 15.86
N PRO A 263 4.34 2.47 16.74
CA PRO A 263 3.93 2.31 18.14
C PRO A 263 2.54 1.67 18.25
N GLY A 264 2.44 0.60 19.04
CA GLY A 264 1.21 -0.18 19.21
C GLY A 264 1.01 -1.33 18.20
N LEU A 265 1.92 -1.53 17.24
CA LEU A 265 1.87 -2.65 16.29
C LEU A 265 2.97 -3.69 16.55
N GLU A 266 2.71 -4.91 16.09
CA GLU A 266 3.68 -6.00 16.13
C GLU A 266 4.75 -5.86 15.04
N ARG A 267 5.98 -6.34 15.31
CA ARG A 267 7.04 -6.37 14.30
C ARG A 267 6.73 -7.44 13.25
N ARG A 268 6.77 -7.06 11.97
CA ARG A 268 6.53 -7.96 10.83
C ARG A 268 7.76 -8.14 9.94
N SER A 269 7.91 -9.35 9.42
CA SER A 269 8.84 -9.68 8.35
C SER A 269 8.22 -10.66 7.36
N SER A 270 8.62 -10.58 6.09
CA SER A 270 8.22 -11.52 5.06
C SER A 270 8.60 -12.96 5.42
N THR A 271 9.71 -13.18 6.13
CA THR A 271 10.12 -14.51 6.62
C THR A 271 9.07 -15.09 7.57
N ASN A 272 8.68 -14.31 8.60
CA ASN A 272 7.73 -14.78 9.61
C ASN A 272 6.33 -14.98 9.01
N LEU A 273 5.92 -14.13 8.06
CA LEU A 273 4.59 -14.21 7.44
C LEU A 273 4.42 -15.36 6.45
N ARG A 274 5.53 -15.95 5.97
CA ARG A 274 5.49 -17.13 5.10
C ARG A 274 5.25 -18.45 5.85
N GLY A 275 5.40 -18.46 7.17
CA GLY A 275 5.15 -19.65 8.00
C GLY A 275 6.25 -20.72 7.90
N PHE A 276 7.50 -20.32 7.64
CA PHE A 276 8.67 -21.17 7.88
C PHE A 276 9.22 -20.91 9.29
#